data_AF-A0A2D5GSX1-F1
#
_entry.id   AF-A0A2D5GSX1-F1
#
_cell.length_a   1.000
_cell.length_b   1.000
_cell.length_c   1.000
_cell.angle_alpha   90.00
_cell.angle_beta   90.00
_cell.angle_gamma   90.00
#
_symmetry.space_group_name_H-M   'P 1'
#
loop_
_entity.id
_entity.type
_entity.pdbx_description
1 polymer ?
#
loop_
_entity_poly.entity_id
_entity_poly.type
_entity_poly.pdbx_seq_one_letter_code
_entity_poly.pdbx_strand_id
1 'polypeptide(L)' 'MSADSVETTSRYWAGFDLGGTKMLAKIFDSEYKTLGKKRRKTKGHTGVEMGLERMVQTIHQAL' A
#
# COMPACT_ATOMS: atom_id res chain seq x y z
N MET A 1 -37.40 7.57 -8.48
CA MET A 1 -36.71 7.99 -7.24
C MET A 1 -36.60 6.74 -6.41
N SER A 2 -35.43 6.18 -6.10
CA SER A 2 -34.07 6.70 -6.14
C SER A 2 -33.15 5.52 -6.44
N ALA A 3 -32.19 5.70 -7.34
CA ALA A 3 -31.14 4.72 -7.54
C ALA A 3 -30.28 4.72 -6.26
N ASP A 4 -30.26 3.60 -5.55
CA ASP A 4 -29.25 3.34 -4.53
C ASP A 4 -27.89 3.45 -5.21
N SER A 5 -27.19 4.54 -4.94
CA SER A 5 -25.79 4.70 -5.29
C SER A 5 -25.01 3.67 -4.49
N VAL A 6 -24.70 2.54 -5.13
CA VAL A 6 -23.70 1.60 -4.61
C VAL A 6 -22.39 2.38 -4.56
N GLU A 7 -22.02 2.85 -3.38
CA GLU A 7 -20.66 3.25 -3.07
C GLU A 7 -19.78 2.03 -3.34
N THR A 8 -19.25 1.94 -4.56
CA THR A 8 -18.24 0.96 -4.90
C THR A 8 -17.00 1.36 -4.13
N THR A 9 -16.85 0.82 -2.92
CA THR A 9 -15.55 0.82 -2.25
C THR A 9 -14.62 0.04 -3.16
N SER A 10 -13.92 0.75 -4.05
CA SER A 10 -13.01 0.14 -5.02
C SER A 10 -12.02 -0.72 -4.25
N ARG A 11 -12.09 -2.03 -4.46
CA ARG A 11 -11.22 -2.98 -3.79
C ARG A 11 -9.81 -2.83 -4.37
N TYR A 12 -8.85 -2.54 -3.51
CA TYR A 12 -7.43 -2.51 -3.85
C TYR A 12 -6.71 -3.73 -3.29
N TRP A 13 -5.69 -4.19 -4.00
CA TRP A 13 -4.75 -5.19 -3.52
C TRP A 13 -3.39 -4.55 -3.31
N ALA A 14 -2.81 -4.72 -2.12
CA ALA A 14 -1.47 -4.24 -1.82
C ALA A 14 -0.48 -5.41 -1.74
N GLY A 15 0.48 -5.44 -2.68
CA GLY A 15 1.68 -6.25 -2.55
C GLY A 15 2.74 -5.48 -1.75
N PHE A 16 3.35 -6.13 -0.76
CA PHE A 16 4.38 -5.52 0.06
C PHE A 16 5.61 -6.42 0.22
N ASP A 17 6.78 -5.89 -0.13
CA ASP A 17 8.09 -6.51 0.10
C ASP A 17 8.83 -5.75 1.21
N LEU A 18 9.17 -6.46 2.29
CA LEU A 18 9.90 -5.94 3.44
C LEU A 18 11.29 -6.56 3.53
N GLY A 19 12.26 -5.95 2.86
CA GLY A 19 13.68 -6.30 3.03
C GLY A 19 14.35 -5.53 4.17
N GLY A 20 15.53 -6.00 4.61
CA GLY A 20 16.31 -5.33 5.67
C GLY A 20 16.77 -3.91 5.30
N THR A 21 17.03 -3.66 4.02
CA THR A 21 17.54 -2.36 3.53
C THR A 21 16.46 -1.51 2.87
N LYS A 22 15.53 -2.13 2.13
CA LYS A 22 14.50 -1.46 1.34
C LYS A 22 13.15 -2.14 1.55
N MET A 23 12.10 -1.34 1.46
CA MET A 23 10.71 -1.79 1.37
C MET A 23 10.08 -1.29 0.07
N LEU A 24 9.13 -2.05 -0.47
CA LEU A 24 8.39 -1.75 -1.69
C LEU A 24 6.92 -2.10 -1.51
N ALA A 25 6.04 -1.11 -1.72
CA ALA A 25 4.61 -1.35 -1.91
C ALA A 25 4.26 -1.26 -3.40
N LYS A 26 3.34 -2.11 -3.86
CA LYS A 26 2.75 -2.08 -5.19
C LYS A 26 1.24 -2.30 -5.07
N ILE A 27 0.46 -1.44 -5.69
CA ILE A 27 -1.00 -1.44 -5.59
C ILE A 27 -1.59 -1.93 -6.91
N PHE A 28 -2.64 -2.73 -6.80
CA PHE A 28 -3.36 -3.29 -7.93
C PHE A 28 -4.87 -3.08 -7.81
N ASP A 29 -5.55 -3.02 -8.94
CA ASP A 29 -7.01 -3.10 -9.03
C ASP A 29 -7.53 -4.55 -8.96
N SER A 30 -8.84 -4.74 -9.13
CA SER A 30 -9.48 -6.05 -9.15
C SER A 30 -9.07 -6.95 -10.30
N GLU A 31 -8.50 -6.40 -11.38
CA GLU A 31 -7.96 -7.15 -12.52
C GLU A 31 -6.46 -7.43 -12.36
N TYR A 32 -5.90 -7.15 -11.18
CA TYR A 32 -4.47 -7.22 -10.88
C TYR A 32 -3.59 -6.33 -11.78
N LYS A 33 -4.16 -5.29 -12.40
CA LYS A 33 -3.36 -4.27 -13.09
C LYS A 33 -2.73 -3.34 -12.07
N THR A 34 -1.50 -2.90 -12.36
CA THR A 34 -0.76 -2.02 -11.45
C THR A 34 -1.33 -0.61 -11.48
N LEU A 35 -1.74 -0.10 -10.32
CA LEU A 35 -2.17 1.29 -10.13
C LEU A 35 -1.01 2.18 -9.72
N GLY A 36 -0.10 1.67 -8.87
CA GLY A 36 1.06 2.43 -8.45
C GLY A 36 2.06 1.61 -7.64
N LYS A 37 3.19 2.24 -7.31
CA LYS A 37 4.27 1.64 -6.51
C LYS A 37 5.07 2.68 -5.75
N LYS A 38 5.55 2.32 -4.56
CA LYS A 38 6.47 3.14 -3.77
C LYS A 38 7.58 2.30 -3.16
N ARG A 39 8.83 2.72 -3.38
CA ARG A 39 10.03 2.13 -2.76
C ARG A 39 10.68 3.12 -1.80
N ARG A 40 11.17 2.65 -0.64
CA ARG A 40 11.98 3.45 0.30
C ARG A 40 12.96 2.60 1.12
N LYS A 41 13.84 3.25 1.90
CA LYS A 41 14.72 2.56 2.87
C LYS A 41 13.90 2.06 4.07
N THR A 42 14.19 0.84 4.54
CA THR A 42 13.47 0.19 5.66
C THR A 42 13.69 0.94 6.97
N LYS A 43 14.96 1.25 7.27
CA LYS A 43 15.41 1.81 8.57
C LYS A 43 15.06 0.90 9.76
N GLY A 44 15.33 -0.41 9.66
CA GLY A 44 14.94 -1.39 10.69
C GLY A 44 15.49 -1.14 12.10
N HIS A 45 16.51 -0.30 12.25
CA HIS A 45 17.06 0.10 13.56
C HIS A 45 16.17 1.09 14.33
N THR A 46 15.13 1.67 13.72
CA THR A 46 14.29 2.70 14.37
C THR A 46 13.19 2.13 15.27
N GLY A 47 13.16 0.81 15.50
CA GLY A 47 12.12 0.14 16.27
C GLY A 47 10.92 -0.31 15.42
N VAL A 48 10.11 -1.19 16.01
CA VAL A 48 9.00 -1.90 15.34
C VAL A 48 7.85 -0.95 15.00
N GLU A 49 7.44 -0.07 15.92
CA GLU A 49 6.37 0.91 15.72
C GLU A 49 6.67 1.84 14.54
N MET A 50 7.89 2.39 14.49
CA MET A 50 8.34 3.20 13.36
C MET A 50 8.38 2.39 12.06
N GLY A 51 8.73 1.11 12.12
CA GLY A 51 8.67 0.20 10.98
C GLY A 51 7.25 0.09 10.42
N LEU A 52 6.27 -0.17 11.28
CA LEU A 52 4.86 -0.29 10.93
C LEU A 52 4.30 1.00 10.31
N GLU A 53 4.53 2.16 10.94
CA GLU A 53 4.13 3.46 10.36
C GLU A 53 4.70 3.66 8.96
N ARG A 54 5.98 3.30 8.77
CA ARG A 54 6.64 3.43 7.47
C ARG A 54 6.05 2.48 6.43
N MET A 55 5.65 1.27 6.81
CA MET A 55 4.96 0.33 5.92
C MET A 55 3.62 0.92 5.46
N VAL A 56 2.80 1.39 6.40
CA VAL A 56 1.50 2.03 6.13
C VAL A 56 1.66 3.23 5.21
N GLN A 57 2.58 4.15 5.53
CA GLN A 57 2.88 5.29 4.66
C GLN A 57 3.37 4.90 3.26
N THR A 58 4.08 3.78 3.13
CA THR A 58 4.57 3.32 1.83
C THR A 58 3.43 2.78 0.97
N ILE A 59 2.48 2.09 1.58
CA ILE A 59 1.25 1.61 0.92
C ILE A 59 0.41 2.81 0.46
N HIS A 60 0.13 3.77 1.34
CA HIS A 60 -0.68 4.94 0.99
C HIS A 60 -0.04 5.81 -0.09
N GLN A 61 1.28 5.95 -0.11
CA GLN A 61 1.99 6.70 -1.17
C GLN A 61 2.15 5.91 -2.49
N ALA A 62 1.74 4.64 -2.52
CA ALA A 62 1.75 3.82 -3.72
C ALA A 62 0.38 3.78 -4.41
N LEU A 63 -0.68 4.24 -3.74
CA LEU A 63 -1.97 4.61 -4.34
C LEU A 63 -1.81 5.97 -5.03
#